data_AF-A0A651FGM1-F1
#
_entry.id   AF-A0A651FGM1-F1
#
_cell.length_a   1.000
_cell.length_b   1.000
_cell.length_c   1.000
_cell.angle_alpha   90.00
_cell.angle_beta   90.00
_cell.angle_gamma   90.00
#
_symmetry.space_group_name_H-M   'P 1'
#
loop_
_entity.id
_entity.type
_entity.pdbx_description
1 polymer ?
#
loop_
_entity_poly.entity_id
_entity_poly.type
_entity_poly.pdbx_seq_one_letter_code
_entity_poly.pdbx_strand_id
1 'polypeptide(L)'
;MILDGATMNEELNSDQKITESFLEVCRWAYICFTYHEEIGAGLKKIRGVAGEPRWRSRAAPYFFHDLSAIMQEYTLLQMAKLHDEAETYGKTNISIHYIKEKLNWNRDEKQAINSIVAKMTEFYKRIKDARNKVIAHNDRNAYQDNHRLGCFIAEQDNEWFGCLEELADRVSQKFLGVPYSLSEDSFATTDVNEFLQIVEKGIFSAR
;
A
#
# COMPACT_ATOMS: atom_id res chain seq x y z
N MET A 1 25.38 -10.91 -33.16
CA MET A 1 24.29 -11.80 -32.77
C MET A 1 23.01 -10.98 -32.89
N ILE A 2 22.29 -11.12 -34.00
CA ILE A 2 21.07 -10.36 -34.26
C ILE A 2 19.96 -11.12 -33.52
N LEU A 3 19.47 -10.58 -32.41
CA LEU A 3 18.25 -11.07 -31.79
C LEU A 3 17.09 -10.81 -32.77
N ASP A 4 16.28 -11.82 -33.01
CA ASP A 4 15.20 -11.80 -34.01
C ASP A 4 14.11 -10.82 -33.58
N GLY A 5 13.59 -10.01 -34.51
CA GLY A 5 12.64 -8.93 -34.21
C GLY A 5 11.30 -9.43 -33.66
N ALA A 6 10.97 -10.70 -33.87
CA ALA A 6 9.77 -11.33 -33.32
C ALA A 6 9.87 -11.58 -31.81
N THR A 7 11.03 -12.04 -31.31
CA THR A 7 11.24 -12.30 -29.88
C THR A 7 11.27 -11.01 -29.07
N MET A 8 11.84 -9.95 -29.62
CA MET A 8 11.86 -8.63 -28.97
C MET A 8 10.45 -8.04 -28.79
N ASN A 9 9.55 -8.23 -29.77
CA ASN A 9 8.16 -7.76 -29.68
C ASN A 9 7.30 -8.59 -28.71
N GLU A 10 7.54 -9.90 -28.59
CA GLU A 10 6.84 -10.75 -27.63
C GLU A 10 7.28 -10.46 -26.18
N GLU A 11 8.58 -10.28 -25.95
CA GLU A 11 9.11 -9.88 -24.64
C GLU A 11 8.57 -8.52 -24.20
N LEU A 12 8.55 -7.53 -25.10
CA LEU A 12 8.01 -6.20 -24.80
C LEU A 12 6.51 -6.26 -24.41
N ASN A 13 5.72 -7.08 -25.10
CA ASN A 13 4.30 -7.28 -24.80
C ASN A 13 4.10 -7.97 -23.44
N SER A 14 5.02 -8.85 -23.04
CA SER A 14 5.00 -9.48 -21.71
C SER A 14 5.35 -8.48 -20.59
N ASP A 15 6.41 -7.69 -20.75
CA ASP A 15 6.84 -6.70 -19.77
C ASP A 15 5.79 -5.60 -19.56
N GLN A 16 5.06 -5.23 -20.61
CA GLN A 16 3.93 -4.30 -20.54
C GLN A 16 2.80 -4.84 -19.65
N LYS A 17 2.37 -6.09 -19.86
CA LYS A 17 1.31 -6.71 -19.04
C LYS A 17 1.71 -6.86 -17.57
N ILE A 18 2.97 -7.22 -17.33
CA ILE A 18 3.53 -7.29 -15.97
C ILE A 18 3.52 -5.90 -15.35
N THR A 19 3.91 -4.88 -16.10
CA THR A 19 3.91 -3.49 -15.64
C THR A 19 2.50 -3.06 -15.25
N GLU A 20 1.49 -3.27 -16.10
CA GLU A 20 0.09 -2.95 -15.78
C GLU A 20 -0.37 -3.65 -14.49
N SER A 21 -0.06 -4.95 -14.36
CA SER A 21 -0.40 -5.73 -13.16
C SER A 21 0.29 -5.18 -11.90
N PHE A 22 1.55 -4.74 -12.04
CA PHE A 22 2.31 -4.14 -10.95
C PHE A 22 1.72 -2.78 -10.53
N LEU A 23 1.36 -1.93 -11.49
CA LEU A 23 0.72 -0.65 -11.22
C LEU A 23 -0.64 -0.86 -10.51
N GLU A 24 -1.41 -1.87 -10.90
CA GLU A 24 -2.68 -2.21 -10.23
C GLU A 24 -2.48 -2.57 -8.75
N VAL A 25 -1.50 -3.43 -8.43
CA VAL A 25 -1.24 -3.80 -7.02
C VAL A 25 -0.64 -2.64 -6.22
N CYS A 26 0.14 -1.75 -6.84
CA CYS A 26 0.61 -0.51 -6.21
C CYS A 26 -0.56 0.42 -5.88
N ARG A 27 -1.46 0.65 -6.85
CA ARG A 27 -2.68 1.44 -6.68
C ARG A 27 -3.56 0.87 -5.59
N TRP A 28 -3.73 -0.45 -5.54
CA TRP A 28 -4.53 -1.09 -4.49
C TRP A 28 -3.94 -0.86 -3.10
N ALA A 29 -2.63 -1.01 -2.93
CA ALA A 29 -1.96 -0.71 -1.66
C ALA A 29 -2.16 0.76 -1.24
N TYR A 30 -2.05 1.68 -2.19
CA TYR A 30 -2.26 3.11 -1.96
C TYR A 30 -3.71 3.44 -1.57
N ILE A 31 -4.71 2.83 -2.22
CA ILE A 31 -6.13 2.99 -1.87
C ILE A 31 -6.39 2.53 -0.44
N CYS A 32 -5.88 1.37 -0.05
CA CYS A 32 -6.05 0.84 1.31
C CYS A 32 -5.48 1.78 2.36
N PHE A 33 -4.28 2.31 2.10
CA PHE A 33 -3.63 3.30 2.97
C PHE A 33 -4.44 4.59 3.06
N THR A 34 -4.86 5.14 1.91
CA THR A 34 -5.65 6.38 1.86
C THR A 34 -6.97 6.22 2.61
N TYR A 35 -7.66 5.09 2.44
CA TYR A 35 -8.89 4.81 3.18
C TYR A 35 -8.66 4.76 4.68
N HIS A 36 -7.59 4.09 5.14
CA HIS A 36 -7.24 4.05 6.55
C HIS A 36 -7.00 5.45 7.12
N GLU A 37 -6.13 6.23 6.47
CA GLU A 37 -5.73 7.56 6.93
C GLU A 37 -6.89 8.55 6.91
N GLU A 38 -7.62 8.64 5.78
CA GLU A 38 -8.69 9.61 5.59
C GLU A 38 -9.92 9.29 6.45
N ILE A 39 -10.30 8.02 6.60
CA ILE A 39 -11.36 7.64 7.55
C ILE A 39 -10.89 7.94 8.97
N GLY A 40 -9.64 7.63 9.32
CA GLY A 40 -9.08 7.95 10.63
C GLY A 40 -9.13 9.45 10.94
N ALA A 41 -8.69 10.28 10.00
CA ALA A 41 -8.69 11.74 10.10
C ALA A 41 -10.10 12.35 10.09
N GLY A 42 -10.98 11.87 9.20
CA GLY A 42 -12.37 12.28 9.12
C GLY A 42 -13.15 11.94 10.39
N LEU A 43 -13.00 10.71 10.87
CA LEU A 43 -13.55 10.31 12.16
C LEU A 43 -13.01 11.18 13.28
N LYS A 44 -11.72 11.54 13.30
CA LYS A 44 -11.11 12.51 14.25
C LYS A 44 -11.81 13.87 14.23
N LYS A 45 -12.19 14.40 13.06
CA LYS A 45 -12.90 15.69 12.91
C LYS A 45 -14.36 15.60 13.37
N ILE A 46 -15.02 14.46 13.17
CA ILE A 46 -16.37 14.19 13.70
C ILE A 46 -16.33 14.01 15.23
N ARG A 47 -15.19 13.62 15.83
CA ARG A 47 -14.94 13.74 17.29
C ARG A 47 -14.80 15.24 17.58
N GLY A 48 -15.81 15.82 18.21
CA GLY A 48 -15.96 17.28 18.31
C GLY A 48 -14.78 18.08 18.86
N VAL A 49 -14.90 19.41 18.70
CA VAL A 49 -14.00 20.43 19.24
C VAL A 49 -13.82 20.24 20.75
N ALA A 50 -12.55 20.15 21.20
CA ALA A 50 -12.10 20.01 22.59
C ALA A 50 -12.33 18.63 23.26
N GLY A 51 -11.43 17.69 22.96
CA GLY A 51 -10.88 16.75 23.95
C GLY A 51 -11.72 15.55 24.37
N GLU A 52 -13.05 15.54 24.19
CA GLU A 52 -13.88 14.35 24.45
C GLU A 52 -14.67 13.88 23.23
N PRO A 53 -14.66 12.56 22.88
CA PRO A 53 -15.22 12.12 21.62
C PRO A 53 -16.77 12.07 21.65
N ARG A 54 -17.44 12.99 20.95
CA ARG A 54 -18.92 13.01 20.79
C ARG A 54 -19.55 11.74 20.17
N TRP A 55 -18.79 10.88 19.48
CA TRP A 55 -19.31 9.62 18.90
C TRP A 55 -19.32 8.46 19.90
N ARG A 56 -18.51 8.51 20.98
CA ARG A 56 -18.55 7.47 22.04
C ARG A 56 -19.92 7.37 22.70
N SER A 57 -20.76 8.39 22.56
CA SER A 57 -22.11 8.40 23.14
C SER A 57 -23.26 8.31 22.14
N ARG A 58 -23.03 8.27 20.81
CA ARG A 58 -24.14 8.38 19.84
C ARG A 58 -24.11 7.50 18.57
N ALA A 59 -22.98 6.96 18.10
CA ALA A 59 -23.01 6.08 16.91
C ALA A 59 -21.86 5.05 16.90
N ALA A 60 -22.23 3.76 17.05
CA ALA A 60 -21.43 2.56 16.80
C ALA A 60 -19.91 2.64 17.13
N PRO A 61 -19.52 2.96 18.38
CA PRO A 61 -18.13 3.21 18.71
C PRO A 61 -17.19 2.02 18.51
N TYR A 62 -17.66 0.82 18.83
CA TYR A 62 -16.88 -0.41 18.61
C TYR A 62 -16.69 -0.70 17.13
N PHE A 63 -17.71 -0.50 16.30
CA PHE A 63 -17.61 -0.70 14.85
C PHE A 63 -16.50 0.15 14.23
N PHE A 64 -16.45 1.45 14.52
CA PHE A 64 -15.43 2.32 13.93
C PHE A 64 -14.02 2.08 14.50
N HIS A 65 -13.93 1.62 15.74
CA HIS A 65 -12.67 1.15 16.31
C HIS A 65 -12.17 -0.09 15.54
N ASP A 66 -13.02 -1.09 15.39
CA ASP A 66 -12.67 -2.37 14.76
C ASP A 66 -12.39 -2.19 13.26
N LEU A 67 -13.19 -1.37 12.57
CA LEU A 67 -12.96 -1.00 11.17
C LEU A 67 -11.59 -0.33 10.99
N SER A 68 -11.21 0.59 11.89
CA SER A 68 -9.90 1.24 11.84
C SER A 68 -8.76 0.23 11.98
N ALA A 69 -8.90 -0.74 12.88
CA ALA A 69 -7.90 -1.80 13.07
C ALA A 69 -7.81 -2.72 11.84
N ILE A 70 -8.96 -3.15 11.30
CA ILE A 70 -9.03 -3.98 10.08
C ILE A 70 -8.34 -3.29 8.90
N MET A 71 -8.63 -2.00 8.68
CA MET A 71 -7.99 -1.26 7.59
C MET A 71 -6.49 -1.11 7.81
N GLN A 72 -6.06 -0.86 9.05
CA GLN A 72 -4.63 -0.76 9.36
C GLN A 72 -3.90 -2.08 9.06
N GLU A 73 -4.42 -3.19 9.56
CA GLU A 73 -3.84 -4.52 9.33
C GLU A 73 -3.82 -4.87 7.84
N TYR A 74 -4.90 -4.56 7.13
CA TYR A 74 -4.99 -4.82 5.69
C TYR A 74 -4.00 -3.97 4.89
N THR A 75 -3.83 -2.70 5.23
CA THR A 75 -2.82 -1.82 4.62
C THR A 75 -1.42 -2.37 4.82
N LEU A 76 -1.05 -2.73 6.06
CA LEU A 76 0.26 -3.33 6.35
C LEU A 76 0.46 -4.65 5.58
N LEU A 77 -0.59 -5.44 5.40
CA LEU A 77 -0.55 -6.65 4.60
C LEU A 77 -0.30 -6.37 3.11
N GLN A 78 -0.96 -5.37 2.51
CA GLN A 78 -0.72 -5.01 1.10
C GLN A 78 0.70 -4.48 0.89
N MET A 79 1.19 -3.63 1.80
CA MET A 79 2.58 -3.18 1.77
C MET A 79 3.55 -4.36 1.85
N ALA A 80 3.30 -5.31 2.74
CA ALA A 80 4.17 -6.48 2.89
C ALA A 80 4.16 -7.42 1.67
N LYS A 81 3.00 -7.62 1.01
CA LYS A 81 2.90 -8.42 -0.22
C LYS A 81 3.73 -7.87 -1.37
N LEU A 82 3.82 -6.54 -1.49
CA LEU A 82 4.68 -5.90 -2.49
C LEU A 82 6.17 -6.20 -2.26
N HIS A 83 6.57 -6.62 -1.06
CA HIS A 83 7.93 -7.06 -0.71
C HIS A 83 8.12 -8.58 -0.71
N ASP A 84 7.11 -9.37 -1.10
CA ASP A 84 7.32 -10.81 -1.26
C ASP A 84 8.35 -11.08 -2.37
N GLU A 85 9.10 -12.18 -2.23
CA GLU A 85 10.10 -12.59 -3.22
C GLU A 85 9.45 -12.78 -4.60
N ALA A 86 10.21 -12.56 -5.67
CA ALA A 86 9.71 -12.69 -7.05
C ALA A 86 9.12 -14.09 -7.33
N GLU A 87 9.67 -15.11 -6.68
CA GLU A 87 9.18 -16.49 -6.74
C GLU A 87 9.08 -17.07 -5.33
N THR A 88 8.00 -17.78 -5.03
CA THR A 88 7.79 -18.45 -3.74
C THR A 88 7.04 -19.75 -3.97
N TYR A 89 7.59 -20.87 -3.48
CA TYR A 89 7.03 -22.22 -3.68
C TYR A 89 6.68 -22.56 -5.14
N GLY A 90 7.53 -22.14 -6.08
CA GLY A 90 7.34 -22.39 -7.52
C GLY A 90 6.26 -21.53 -8.18
N LYS A 91 5.73 -20.52 -7.49
CA LYS A 91 4.80 -19.53 -8.03
C LYS A 91 5.49 -18.18 -8.18
N THR A 92 5.19 -17.49 -9.26
CA THR A 92 5.65 -16.12 -9.52
C THR A 92 4.73 -15.11 -8.85
N ASN A 93 5.33 -14.13 -8.17
CA ASN A 93 4.61 -13.02 -7.55
C ASN A 93 4.86 -11.74 -8.35
N ILE A 94 3.82 -10.90 -8.49
CA ILE A 94 3.98 -9.52 -8.94
C ILE A 94 4.36 -8.69 -7.72
N SER A 95 5.66 -8.44 -7.57
CA SER A 95 6.24 -7.75 -6.42
C SER A 95 7.38 -6.81 -6.83
N ILE A 96 7.84 -5.97 -5.89
CA ILE A 96 8.99 -5.09 -6.08
C ILE A 96 10.24 -5.89 -6.45
N HIS A 97 10.42 -7.08 -5.86
CA HIS A 97 11.51 -7.98 -6.21
C HIS A 97 11.40 -8.48 -7.64
N TYR A 98 10.20 -8.85 -8.09
CA TYR A 98 9.98 -9.23 -9.48
C TYR A 98 10.39 -8.10 -10.43
N ILE A 99 9.88 -6.89 -10.20
CA ILE A 99 10.18 -5.72 -11.03
C ILE A 99 11.67 -5.46 -11.11
N LYS A 100 12.38 -5.50 -9.97
CA LYS A 100 13.82 -5.25 -9.89
C LYS A 100 14.66 -6.34 -10.57
N GLU A 101 14.25 -7.60 -10.46
CA GLU A 101 15.09 -8.75 -10.79
C GLU A 101 14.81 -9.33 -12.18
N LYS A 102 13.55 -9.26 -12.63
CA LYS A 102 13.07 -9.97 -13.81
C LYS A 102 12.84 -9.06 -15.01
N LEU A 103 12.58 -7.76 -14.81
CA LEU A 103 12.41 -6.83 -15.92
C LEU A 103 13.75 -6.33 -16.46
N ASN A 104 13.75 -5.98 -17.76
CA ASN A 104 14.96 -5.62 -18.50
C ASN A 104 15.42 -4.18 -18.25
N TRP A 105 16.15 -3.96 -17.15
CA TRP A 105 16.75 -2.67 -16.80
C TRP A 105 18.16 -2.48 -17.37
N ASN A 106 18.45 -1.26 -17.86
CA ASN A 106 19.84 -0.88 -18.12
C ASN A 106 20.56 -0.59 -16.78
N ARG A 107 21.88 -0.40 -16.84
CA ARG A 107 22.72 -0.27 -15.64
C ARG A 107 22.29 0.90 -14.74
N ASP A 108 22.04 2.06 -15.33
CA ASP A 108 21.78 3.29 -14.60
C ASP A 108 20.37 3.27 -13.99
N GLU A 109 19.39 2.78 -14.75
CA GLU A 109 18.02 2.57 -14.25
C GLU A 109 17.99 1.55 -13.10
N LYS A 110 18.73 0.44 -13.25
CA LYS A 110 18.82 -0.59 -12.20
C LYS A 110 19.42 -0.03 -10.92
N GLN A 111 20.40 0.87 -11.02
CA GLN A 111 20.96 1.57 -9.86
C GLN A 111 19.94 2.49 -9.19
N ALA A 112 19.17 3.25 -9.97
CA ALA A 112 18.12 4.12 -9.45
C ALA A 112 17.05 3.30 -8.70
N ILE A 113 16.57 2.21 -9.31
CA ILE A 113 15.57 1.32 -8.70
C ILE A 113 16.09 0.68 -7.43
N ASN A 114 17.32 0.16 -7.44
CA ASN A 114 17.91 -0.43 -6.24
C ASN A 114 17.96 0.57 -5.07
N SER A 115 18.20 1.85 -5.37
CA SER A 115 18.25 2.89 -4.35
C SER A 115 16.85 3.16 -3.74
N ILE A 116 15.80 3.18 -4.57
CA ILE A 116 14.41 3.33 -4.11
C ILE A 116 13.99 2.10 -3.29
N VAL A 117 14.21 0.90 -3.84
CA VAL A 117 13.86 -0.37 -3.20
C VAL A 117 14.58 -0.53 -1.86
N ALA A 118 15.83 -0.09 -1.74
CA ALA A 118 16.57 -0.13 -0.48
C ALA A 118 15.89 0.70 0.63
N LYS A 119 15.41 1.91 0.31
CA LYS A 119 14.64 2.75 1.26
C LYS A 119 13.36 2.05 1.69
N MET A 120 12.60 1.52 0.73
CA MET A 120 11.35 0.80 1.00
C MET A 120 11.58 -0.45 1.85
N THR A 121 12.67 -1.18 1.59
CA THR A 121 13.05 -2.39 2.33
C THR A 121 13.36 -2.07 3.79
N GLU A 122 13.96 -0.92 4.09
CA GLU A 122 14.27 -0.53 5.47
C GLU A 122 13.01 -0.31 6.30
N PHE A 123 11.99 0.30 5.72
CA PHE A 123 10.67 0.35 6.34
C PHE A 123 10.04 -1.04 6.47
N TYR A 124 10.08 -1.84 5.39
CA TYR A 124 9.47 -3.19 5.38
C TYR A 124 9.99 -4.08 6.53
N LYS A 125 11.29 -4.02 6.85
CA LYS A 125 11.87 -4.75 7.99
C LYS A 125 11.13 -4.50 9.31
N ARG A 126 10.58 -3.31 9.51
CA ARG A 126 9.84 -2.93 10.73
C ARG A 126 8.47 -3.60 10.80
N ILE A 127 7.79 -3.72 9.65
CA ILE A 127 6.44 -4.28 9.56
C ILE A 127 6.44 -5.78 9.27
N LYS A 128 7.57 -6.36 8.81
CA LYS A 128 7.70 -7.78 8.45
C LYS A 128 7.30 -8.71 9.60
N ASP A 129 7.74 -8.39 10.81
CA ASP A 129 7.42 -9.19 12.00
C ASP A 129 5.93 -9.09 12.36
N ALA A 130 5.31 -7.91 12.24
CA ALA A 130 3.87 -7.75 12.42
C ALA A 130 3.09 -8.56 11.37
N ARG A 131 3.51 -8.51 10.11
CA ARG A 131 2.91 -9.33 9.04
C ARG A 131 3.00 -10.82 9.36
N ASN A 132 4.21 -11.32 9.66
CA ASN A 132 4.42 -12.75 9.85
C ASN A 132 3.75 -13.27 11.11
N LYS A 133 3.93 -12.57 12.24
CA LYS A 133 3.53 -13.10 13.54
C LYS A 133 2.09 -12.73 13.88
N VAL A 134 1.69 -11.48 13.68
CA VAL A 134 0.35 -11.01 14.09
C VAL A 134 -0.66 -11.29 12.99
N ILE A 135 -0.45 -10.71 11.80
CA ILE A 135 -1.46 -10.68 10.74
C ILE A 135 -1.63 -12.06 10.07
N ALA A 136 -0.54 -12.76 9.75
CA ALA A 136 -0.61 -13.99 8.96
C ALA A 136 -0.79 -15.27 9.79
N HIS A 137 -0.26 -15.31 11.01
CA HIS A 137 -0.12 -16.57 11.76
C HIS A 137 -0.72 -16.58 13.16
N ASN A 138 -1.27 -15.45 13.64
CA ASN A 138 -1.79 -15.33 15.01
C ASN A 138 -0.84 -15.94 16.05
N ASP A 139 0.44 -15.62 15.94
CA ASP A 139 1.51 -16.20 16.74
C ASP A 139 1.21 -16.00 18.23
N ARG A 140 1.21 -17.12 18.95
CA ARG A 140 0.83 -17.15 20.37
C ARG A 140 1.68 -16.21 21.21
N ASN A 141 3.00 -16.18 20.98
CA ASN A 141 3.91 -15.38 21.79
C ASN A 141 3.74 -13.90 21.47
N ALA A 142 3.55 -13.53 20.19
CA ALA A 142 3.23 -12.15 19.81
C ALA A 142 1.97 -11.61 20.53
N TYR A 143 0.93 -12.43 20.71
CA TYR A 143 -0.27 -12.05 21.47
C TYR A 143 -0.09 -12.06 22.99
N GLN A 144 0.72 -12.97 23.53
CA GLN A 144 0.89 -13.13 24.98
C GLN A 144 1.94 -12.19 25.58
N ASP A 145 2.98 -11.83 24.81
CA ASP A 145 4.13 -11.06 25.29
C ASP A 145 3.92 -9.54 25.19
N ASN A 146 2.74 -9.09 24.76
CA ASN A 146 2.32 -7.68 24.67
C ASN A 146 3.30 -6.78 23.89
N HIS A 147 4.15 -7.37 23.04
CA HIS A 147 5.11 -6.64 22.23
C HIS A 147 4.37 -5.97 21.07
N ARG A 148 4.51 -4.64 20.97
CA ARG A 148 4.01 -3.89 19.82
C ARG A 148 4.90 -4.17 18.61
N LEU A 149 4.51 -5.15 17.80
CA LEU A 149 5.16 -5.44 16.53
C LEU A 149 4.67 -4.46 15.45
N GLY A 150 5.54 -4.09 14.51
CA GLY A 150 5.16 -3.20 13.41
C GLY A 150 5.08 -1.73 13.76
N CYS A 151 5.59 -1.31 14.92
CA CYS A 151 5.70 0.12 15.24
C CYS A 151 6.79 0.79 14.41
N PHE A 152 6.46 1.95 13.85
CA PHE A 152 7.36 2.85 13.14
C PHE A 152 7.06 4.30 13.54
N ILE A 153 7.97 5.21 13.20
CA ILE A 153 7.82 6.64 13.49
C ILE A 153 6.75 7.20 12.55
N ALA A 154 5.94 8.15 13.01
CA ALA A 154 4.99 8.86 12.15
C ALA A 154 5.66 9.35 10.86
N GLU A 155 4.91 9.38 9.76
CA GLU A 155 5.35 9.76 8.40
C GLU A 155 6.24 8.75 7.66
N GLN A 156 6.77 7.71 8.32
CA GLN A 156 7.61 6.72 7.61
C GLN A 156 6.82 5.88 6.59
N ASP A 157 5.52 5.74 6.80
CA ASP A 157 4.57 5.18 5.84
C ASP A 157 4.34 6.12 4.65
N ASN A 158 4.17 7.43 4.87
CA ASN A 158 4.10 8.43 3.80
C ASN A 158 5.38 8.42 2.95
N GLU A 159 6.56 8.36 3.58
CA GLU A 159 7.84 8.23 2.87
C GLU A 159 7.91 6.95 2.04
N TRP A 160 7.37 5.84 2.56
CA TRP A 160 7.31 4.57 1.84
C TRP A 160 6.41 4.66 0.61
N PHE A 161 5.23 5.28 0.73
CA PHE A 161 4.32 5.48 -0.41
C PHE A 161 4.88 6.46 -1.44
N GLY A 162 5.61 7.50 -1.02
CA GLY A 162 6.37 8.35 -1.96
C GLY A 162 7.42 7.58 -2.75
N CYS A 163 8.11 6.63 -2.11
CA CYS A 163 9.03 5.73 -2.82
C CYS A 163 8.29 4.76 -3.76
N LEU A 164 7.11 4.27 -3.36
CA LEU A 164 6.28 3.43 -4.22
C LEU A 164 5.80 4.19 -5.46
N GLU A 165 5.39 5.44 -5.31
CA GLU A 165 4.97 6.32 -6.41
C GLU A 165 6.12 6.57 -7.38
N GLU A 166 7.31 6.91 -6.87
CA GLU A 166 8.50 7.08 -7.72
C GLU A 166 8.86 5.78 -8.47
N LEU A 167 8.76 4.63 -7.80
CA LEU A 167 9.01 3.33 -8.45
C LEU A 167 7.97 3.05 -9.54
N ALA A 168 6.68 3.23 -9.25
CA ALA A 168 5.59 2.99 -10.18
C ALA A 168 5.71 3.88 -11.43
N ASP A 169 5.99 5.17 -11.25
CA ASP A 169 6.21 6.11 -12.36
C ASP A 169 7.39 5.68 -13.25
N ARG A 170 8.52 5.31 -12.66
CA ARG A 170 9.69 4.82 -13.42
C ARG A 170 9.39 3.55 -14.22
N VAL A 171 8.63 2.63 -13.65
CA VAL A 171 8.23 1.38 -14.35
C VAL A 171 7.29 1.73 -15.51
N SER A 172 6.28 2.57 -15.27
CA SER A 172 5.33 3.02 -16.30
C SER A 172 6.04 3.76 -17.44
N GLN A 173 6.88 4.74 -17.13
CA GLN A 173 7.62 5.50 -18.15
C GLN A 173 8.50 4.60 -19.02
N LYS A 174 9.13 3.58 -18.43
CA LYS A 174 10.00 2.68 -19.19
C LYS A 174 9.23 1.76 -20.11
N PHE A 175 8.24 1.04 -19.59
CA PHE A 175 7.63 -0.08 -20.30
C PHE A 175 6.35 0.31 -21.04
N LEU A 176 5.64 1.34 -20.56
CA LEU A 176 4.42 1.86 -21.17
C LEU A 176 4.63 3.19 -21.90
N GLY A 177 5.71 3.94 -21.58
CA GLY A 177 5.99 5.23 -22.20
C GLY A 177 5.08 6.36 -21.72
N VAL A 178 4.39 6.18 -20.59
CA VAL A 178 3.46 7.17 -20.02
C VAL A 178 3.80 7.48 -18.56
N PRO A 179 3.66 8.74 -18.12
CA PRO A 179 3.78 9.08 -16.70
C PRO A 179 2.67 8.39 -15.89
N TYR A 180 2.93 8.16 -14.60
CA TYR A 180 1.96 7.52 -13.71
C TYR A 180 2.00 8.14 -12.31
N SER A 181 0.83 8.34 -11.69
CA SER A 181 0.72 8.85 -10.33
C SER A 181 -0.28 8.04 -9.52
N LEU A 182 0.19 7.45 -8.41
CA LEU A 182 -0.68 6.70 -7.49
C LEU A 182 -1.75 7.60 -6.87
N SER A 183 -1.38 8.83 -6.53
CA SER A 183 -2.24 9.77 -5.83
C SER A 183 -3.36 10.30 -6.73
N GLU A 184 -3.02 10.70 -7.96
CA GLU A 184 -3.99 11.23 -8.93
C GLU A 184 -4.94 10.16 -9.47
N ASP A 185 -4.45 8.93 -9.64
CA ASP A 185 -5.24 7.86 -10.29
C ASP A 185 -6.16 7.08 -9.32
N SER A 186 -6.10 7.31 -8.01
CA SER A 186 -6.81 6.46 -7.03
C SER A 186 -8.29 6.82 -6.79
N PHE A 187 -8.69 8.08 -6.96
CA PHE A 187 -9.98 8.66 -6.51
C PHE A 187 -10.34 8.42 -5.02
N ALA A 188 -9.45 7.78 -4.26
CA ALA A 188 -9.75 7.23 -2.94
C ALA A 188 -10.15 8.30 -1.92
N THR A 189 -9.45 9.44 -1.93
CA THR A 189 -9.76 10.57 -1.06
C THR A 189 -11.16 11.13 -1.33
N THR A 190 -11.58 11.19 -2.60
CA THR A 190 -12.93 11.67 -2.97
C THR A 190 -14.00 10.73 -2.43
N ASP A 191 -13.85 9.42 -2.66
CA ASP A 191 -14.81 8.41 -2.19
C ASP A 191 -14.96 8.44 -0.66
N VAL A 192 -13.84 8.55 0.07
CA VAL A 192 -13.85 8.62 1.54
C VAL A 192 -14.55 9.89 2.00
N ASN A 193 -14.28 11.02 1.36
CA ASN A 193 -14.93 12.28 1.72
C ASN A 193 -16.44 12.23 1.49
N GLU A 194 -16.90 11.65 0.39
CA GLU A 194 -18.33 11.43 0.14
C GLU A 194 -18.96 10.50 1.19
N PHE A 195 -18.30 9.39 1.51
CA PHE A 195 -18.74 8.48 2.57
C PHE A 195 -18.86 9.18 3.93
N LEU A 196 -17.85 9.94 4.33
CA LEU A 196 -17.84 10.67 5.60
C LEU A 196 -18.95 11.71 5.68
N GLN A 197 -19.26 12.40 4.57
CA GLN A 197 -20.40 13.32 4.51
C GLN A 197 -21.73 12.61 4.71
N ILE A 198 -21.90 11.40 4.16
CA ILE A 198 -23.11 10.59 4.36
C ILE A 198 -23.23 10.15 5.82
N VAL A 199 -22.14 9.67 6.42
CA VAL A 199 -22.11 9.27 7.84
C VAL A 199 -22.42 10.46 8.74
N GLU A 200 -21.81 11.61 8.48
CA GLU A 200 -22.04 12.84 9.23
C GLU A 200 -23.52 13.26 9.15
N LYS A 201 -24.08 13.31 7.94
CA LYS A 201 -25.51 13.61 7.74
C LYS A 201 -26.39 12.61 8.49
N GLY A 202 -26.14 11.31 8.38
CA GLY A 202 -26.93 10.26 9.05
C GLY A 202 -26.90 10.35 10.58
N ILE A 203 -25.75 10.71 11.16
CA ILE A 203 -25.61 10.94 12.61
C ILE A 203 -26.42 12.16 13.06
N PHE A 204 -26.49 13.22 12.23
CA PHE A 204 -27.18 14.46 12.58
C PHE A 204 -28.66 14.50 12.16
N SER A 205 -29.09 13.71 11.19
CA SER A 205 -30.46 13.64 10.68
C SER A 205 -31.34 12.61 11.41
N ALA A 206 -30.77 11.72 12.22
CA ALA A 206 -31.52 10.82 13.12
C ALA A 206 -32.17 11.57 14.32
N ARG A 207 -32.61 12.81 14.11
CA ARG A 207 -33.27 13.68 15.09
C ARG A 207 -34.75 13.84 14.77
#